data_AF-A0A2D9EW77-F1
#
_entry.id   AF-A0A2D9EW77-F1
#
_cell.length_a   1.000
_cell.length_b   1.000
_cell.length_c   1.000
_cell.angle_alpha   90.00
_cell.angle_beta   90.00
_cell.angle_gamma   90.00
#
_symmetry.space_group_name_H-M   'P 1'
#
loop_
_entity.id
_entity.type
_entity.pdbx_description
1 polymer ?
#
loop_
_entity_poly.entity_id
_entity_poly.type
_entity_poly.pdbx_seq_one_letter_code
_entity_poly.pdbx_strand_id
1 'polypeptide(L)'
;MSSPSIRLKRVLLGVLISMVFLTSISIGDGSLVILDEDFSNEDNRSFAFPALAAICGLIIFAMRRADGREHGGFFLDSWISREPEDEMVSRLKREQDEAGVEKMGGAWAELEKVHLERSLEEE
;
A
#
# COMPACT_ATOMS: atom_id res chain seq x y z
N MET A 1 13.98 9.91 9.71
CA MET A 1 13.18 8.84 10.38
C MET A 1 13.19 7.55 9.56
N SER A 2 12.76 6.39 10.12
CA SER A 2 12.60 5.16 9.32
C SER A 2 11.45 5.29 8.33
N SER A 3 11.60 4.73 7.12
CA SER A 3 10.57 4.83 6.08
C SER A 3 9.26 4.14 6.51
N PRO A 4 8.10 4.64 6.02
CA PRO A 4 6.80 4.05 6.32
C PRO A 4 6.73 2.55 6.00
N SER A 5 7.35 2.13 4.89
CA SER A 5 7.45 0.73 4.48
C SER A 5 8.13 -0.18 5.51
N ILE A 6 9.16 0.29 6.21
CA ILE A 6 9.87 -0.47 7.25
C ILE A 6 8.98 -0.68 8.48
N ARG A 7 8.21 0.35 8.87
CA ARG A 7 7.27 0.25 10.00
C ARG A 7 6.17 -0.74 9.68
N LEU A 8 5.59 -0.67 8.48
CA LEU A 8 4.57 -1.60 8.01
C LEU A 8 5.10 -3.04 8.01
N LYS A 9 6.31 -3.28 7.47
CA LYS A 9 6.95 -4.59 7.45
C LYS A 9 7.10 -5.19 8.86
N ARG A 10 7.44 -4.37 9.85
CA ARG A 10 7.55 -4.80 11.26
C ARG A 10 6.18 -5.21 11.84
N VAL A 11 5.13 -4.43 11.58
CA VAL A 11 3.76 -4.76 12.02
C VAL A 11 3.28 -6.04 11.34
N LEU A 12 3.46 -6.16 10.02
CA LEU A 12 3.02 -7.32 9.25
C LEU A 12 3.71 -8.60 9.71
N LEU A 13 5.00 -8.51 10.09
CA LEU A 13 5.74 -9.64 10.64
C LEU A 13 5.13 -10.12 11.97
N GLY A 14 4.75 -9.19 12.86
CA GLY A 14 4.07 -9.52 14.11
C GLY A 14 2.73 -10.21 13.87
N VAL A 15 1.91 -9.68 12.97
CA VAL A 15 0.61 -10.28 12.59
C VAL A 15 0.79 -11.67 11.98
N LEU A 16 1.79 -11.84 11.11
CA LEU A 16 2.09 -13.13 10.49
C LEU A 16 2.47 -14.18 11.53
N ILE A 17 3.33 -13.83 12.49
CA ILE A 17 3.69 -14.74 13.59
C ILE A 17 2.43 -15.16 14.35
N SER A 18 1.58 -14.21 14.77
CA SER A 18 0.34 -14.53 15.47
C SER A 18 -0.59 -15.44 14.66
N MET A 19 -0.72 -15.22 13.34
CA MET A 19 -1.58 -16.06 12.50
C MET A 19 -1.01 -17.46 12.27
N VAL A 20 0.30 -17.61 12.17
CA VAL A 20 0.94 -18.93 12.11
C VAL A 20 0.70 -19.70 13.42
N PHE A 21 0.81 -19.02 14.57
CA PHE A 21 0.49 -19.63 15.87
C PHE A 21 -0.98 -20.07 15.96
N LEU A 22 -1.93 -19.20 15.57
CA LEU A 22 -3.35 -19.55 15.55
C LEU A 22 -3.66 -20.72 14.62
N THR A 23 -3.01 -20.76 13.45
CA THR A 23 -3.13 -21.88 12.50
C THR A 23 -2.62 -23.17 13.14
N SER A 24 -1.48 -23.13 13.85
CA SER A 24 -0.93 -24.29 14.55
C SER A 24 -1.86 -24.81 15.66
N ILE A 25 -2.52 -23.91 16.40
CA ILE A 25 -3.49 -24.28 17.44
C ILE A 25 -4.73 -24.92 16.80
N SER A 26 -5.23 -24.34 15.71
CA SER A 26 -6.41 -24.84 14.99
C SER A 26 -6.20 -26.24 14.40
N ILE A 27 -4.97 -26.55 13.95
CA ILE A 27 -4.58 -27.91 13.53
C ILE A 27 -4.59 -28.87 14.74
N GLY A 28 -4.01 -28.44 15.88
CA GLY A 28 -3.94 -29.26 17.09
C GLY A 28 -5.29 -29.57 17.74
N ASP A 29 -6.27 -28.68 17.55
CA ASP A 29 -7.65 -28.85 18.03
C ASP A 29 -8.50 -29.73 17.08
N GLY A 30 -7.94 -30.17 15.95
CA GLY A 30 -8.63 -31.00 14.95
C GLY A 30 -9.65 -30.24 14.08
N SER A 31 -9.80 -28.94 14.30
CA SER A 31 -10.68 -28.04 13.53
C SER A 31 -10.17 -27.78 12.09
N LEU A 32 -8.90 -28.08 11.82
CA LEU A 32 -8.24 -27.81 10.55
C LEU A 32 -7.46 -29.04 10.09
N VAL A 33 -8.14 -29.90 9.32
CA VAL A 33 -7.58 -31.11 8.74
C VAL A 33 -7.00 -30.77 7.36
N ILE A 34 -5.68 -30.69 7.25
CA ILE A 34 -4.97 -30.31 6.00
C ILE A 34 -4.64 -31.53 5.13
N LEU A 35 -4.65 -32.74 5.71
CA LEU A 35 -4.12 -33.97 5.12
C LEU A 35 -5.17 -35.06 4.86
N ASP A 36 -6.47 -34.73 4.96
CA ASP A 36 -7.53 -35.67 4.63
C ASP A 36 -8.11 -35.34 3.24
N GLU A 37 -8.44 -36.38 2.48
CA GLU A 37 -8.80 -36.30 1.06
C GLU A 37 -10.24 -35.79 0.86
N ASP A 38 -11.02 -35.73 1.95
CA ASP A 38 -12.37 -35.17 1.98
C ASP A 38 -12.37 -33.67 2.28
N PHE A 39 -12.36 -32.86 1.21
CA PHE A 39 -12.68 -31.43 1.24
C PHE A 39 -14.18 -31.17 1.49
N SER A 40 -14.90 -32.08 2.19
CA SER A 40 -16.32 -31.95 2.48
C SER A 40 -16.56 -30.96 3.63
N ASN A 41 -16.31 -29.69 3.33
CA ASN A 41 -17.12 -28.51 3.68
C ASN A 41 -17.87 -28.49 5.03
N GLU A 42 -17.25 -28.89 6.15
CA GLU A 42 -17.87 -28.73 7.47
C GLU A 42 -17.45 -27.44 8.19
N ASP A 43 -16.29 -26.84 7.88
CA ASP A 43 -15.90 -25.59 8.52
C ASP A 43 -15.00 -24.69 7.65
N ASN A 44 -15.62 -24.02 6.66
CA ASN A 44 -14.97 -23.04 5.78
C ASN A 44 -14.25 -21.91 6.55
N ARG A 45 -14.58 -21.72 7.84
CA ARG A 45 -13.97 -20.70 8.70
C ARG A 45 -12.56 -21.06 9.16
N SER A 46 -12.24 -22.34 9.33
CA SER A 46 -10.92 -22.79 9.78
C SER A 46 -9.84 -22.45 8.76
N PHE A 47 -10.17 -22.51 7.47
CA PHE A 47 -9.25 -22.16 6.38
C PHE A 47 -8.90 -20.66 6.30
N ALA A 48 -9.66 -19.80 6.99
CA ALA A 48 -9.44 -18.35 6.96
C ALA A 48 -8.08 -17.98 7.57
N PHE A 49 -7.66 -18.63 8.65
CA PHE A 49 -6.39 -18.35 9.33
C PHE A 49 -5.15 -18.63 8.45
N PRO A 50 -4.98 -19.82 7.85
CA PRO A 50 -3.85 -20.09 6.95
C PRO A 50 -3.91 -19.25 5.68
N ALA A 51 -5.10 -19.00 5.11
CA ALA A 51 -5.24 -18.15 3.93
C ALA A 51 -4.76 -16.71 4.21
N LEU A 52 -5.12 -16.15 5.36
CA LEU A 52 -4.73 -14.80 5.75
C LEU A 52 -3.23 -14.73 6.07
N ALA A 53 -2.67 -15.77 6.70
CA ALA A 53 -1.23 -15.90 6.89
C ALA A 53 -0.47 -15.94 5.56
N ALA A 54 -0.97 -16.67 4.57
CA ALA A 54 -0.39 -16.74 3.23
C ALA A 54 -0.41 -15.37 2.53
N ILE A 55 -1.53 -14.64 2.60
CA ILE A 55 -1.64 -13.28 2.05
C ILE A 55 -0.62 -12.34 2.71
N CYS A 56 -0.53 -12.34 4.05
CA CYS A 56 0.47 -11.55 4.76
C CYS A 56 1.91 -11.91 4.33
N GLY A 57 2.20 -13.20 4.18
CA GLY A 57 3.50 -13.69 3.71
C GLY A 57 3.82 -13.21 2.30
N LEU A 58 2.86 -13.28 1.38
CA LEU A 58 3.00 -12.80 0.00
C LEU A 58 3.28 -11.29 -0.04
N ILE A 59 2.60 -10.50 0.78
CA ILE A 59 2.84 -9.05 0.87
C ILE A 59 4.25 -8.76 1.39
N ILE A 60 4.71 -9.42 2.45
CA ILE A 60 6.10 -9.25 2.96
C ILE A 60 7.12 -9.66 1.89
N PHE A 61 6.86 -10.75 1.18
CA PHE A 61 7.74 -11.24 0.13
C PHE A 61 7.81 -10.25 -1.04
N ALA A 62 6.66 -9.71 -1.46
CA ALA A 62 6.55 -8.67 -2.47
C ALA A 62 7.34 -7.41 -2.08
N MET A 63 7.18 -6.94 -0.83
CA MET A 63 7.93 -5.80 -0.30
C MET A 63 9.44 -6.08 -0.25
N ARG A 64 9.86 -7.28 0.18
CA ARG A 64 11.29 -7.68 0.17
C ARG A 64 11.87 -7.69 -1.23
N ARG A 65 11.15 -8.22 -2.22
CA ARG A 65 11.59 -8.23 -3.62
C ARG A 65 11.72 -6.82 -4.19
N ALA A 66 10.99 -5.87 -3.63
CA ALA A 66 11.04 -4.49 -4.06
C ALA A 66 12.22 -3.73 -3.40
N ASP A 67 12.84 -4.21 -2.31
CA ASP A 67 13.88 -3.49 -1.49
C ASP A 67 15.18 -3.13 -2.24
N GLY A 68 15.28 -3.44 -3.55
CA GLY A 68 16.37 -3.00 -4.43
C GLY A 68 15.92 -2.33 -5.73
N ARG A 69 14.66 -1.88 -5.83
CA ARG A 69 14.14 -1.14 -7.00
C ARG A 69 13.94 0.33 -6.67
N GLU A 70 14.14 1.18 -7.67
CA GLU A 70 13.88 2.62 -7.58
C GLU A 70 12.39 2.89 -7.28
N HIS A 71 12.12 3.93 -6.49
CA HIS A 71 10.77 4.31 -6.09
C HIS A 71 9.94 4.72 -7.31
N GLY A 72 8.74 4.16 -7.46
CA GLY A 72 7.84 4.36 -8.59
C GLY A 72 7.79 3.18 -9.57
N GLY A 73 8.69 2.21 -9.47
CA GLY A 73 8.72 1.02 -10.33
C GLY A 73 7.85 -0.15 -9.86
N PHE A 74 7.17 -0.02 -8.72
CA PHE A 74 6.43 -1.12 -8.11
C PHE A 74 4.98 -0.76 -7.80
N PHE A 75 4.04 -1.68 -8.04
CA PHE A 75 2.60 -1.41 -7.90
C PHE A 75 2.19 -1.00 -6.47
N LEU A 76 2.90 -1.47 -5.44
CA LEU A 76 2.66 -1.06 -4.05
C LEU A 76 3.23 0.32 -3.71
N ASP A 77 4.09 0.91 -4.56
CA ASP A 77 4.68 2.24 -4.29
C ASP A 77 3.62 3.35 -4.33
N SER A 78 2.53 3.14 -5.07
CA SER A 78 1.37 4.05 -5.09
C SER A 78 0.63 4.09 -3.75
N TRP A 79 0.70 3.02 -2.95
CA TRP A 79 -0.06 2.89 -1.70
C TRP A 79 0.83 3.05 -0.47
N ILE A 80 2.07 2.59 -0.55
CA ILE A 80 3.03 2.58 0.54
C ILE A 80 4.31 3.22 0.04
N SER A 81 4.58 4.44 0.53
CA SER A 81 5.84 5.09 0.23
C SER A 81 7.00 4.33 0.88
N ARG A 82 8.06 4.19 0.08
CA ARG A 82 9.30 3.49 0.45
C ARG A 82 10.44 4.48 0.67
N GLU A 83 10.23 5.72 0.27
CA GLU A 83 11.10 6.85 0.57
C GLU A 83 11.26 7.04 2.09
N PRO A 84 12.41 7.57 2.54
CA PRO A 84 12.53 8.04 3.90
C PRO A 84 11.45 9.12 4.15
N GLU A 85 10.85 9.06 5.34
CA GLU A 85 9.73 9.93 5.72
C GLU A 85 10.05 11.42 5.51
N ASP A 86 11.30 11.79 5.77
CA ASP A 86 11.80 13.16 5.71
C ASP A 86 11.71 13.72 4.27
N GLU A 87 12.15 12.94 3.29
CA GLU A 87 12.08 13.27 1.86
C GLU A 87 10.64 13.26 1.37
N MET A 88 9.87 12.23 1.73
CA MET A 88 8.45 12.11 1.38
C MET A 88 7.64 13.32 1.86
N VAL A 89 7.81 13.72 3.13
CA VAL A 89 7.10 14.87 3.71
C VAL A 89 7.49 16.17 3.01
N SER A 90 8.78 16.33 2.65
CA SER A 90 9.22 17.51 1.90
C SER A 90 8.58 17.59 0.52
N ARG A 91 8.49 16.46 -0.20
CA ARG A 91 7.85 16.35 -1.51
C ARG A 91 6.36 16.65 -1.44
N LEU A 92 5.65 16.01 -0.50
CA LEU A 92 4.22 16.22 -0.27
C LEU A 92 3.88 17.65 0.15
N LYS A 93 4.75 18.32 0.93
CA LYS A 93 4.58 19.74 1.23
C LYS A 93 4.71 20.60 -0.02
N ARG A 94 5.72 20.34 -0.85
CA ARG A 94 5.88 21.04 -2.13
C ARG A 94 4.68 20.84 -3.05
N GLU A 95 4.20 19.60 -3.17
CA GLU A 95 3.00 19.27 -3.96
C GLU A 95 1.74 19.96 -3.40
N GLN A 96 1.58 20.02 -2.07
CA GLN A 96 0.48 20.75 -1.43
C GLN A 96 0.58 22.27 -1.64
N ASP A 97 1.78 22.84 -1.55
CA ASP A 97 2.03 24.27 -1.78
C ASP A 97 1.83 24.66 -3.26
N GLU A 98 2.07 23.74 -4.18
CA GLU A 98 1.80 23.88 -5.62
C GLU A 98 0.30 23.72 -5.93
N ALA A 99 -0.39 22.80 -5.27
CA ALA A 99 -1.84 22.60 -5.40
C ALA A 99 -2.68 23.56 -4.54
N GLY A 100 -2.02 24.42 -3.75
CA GLY A 100 -2.67 25.34 -2.83
C GLY A 100 -3.59 26.34 -3.54
N VAL A 101 -4.80 26.50 -3.01
CA VAL A 101 -5.85 27.39 -3.55
C VAL A 101 -5.37 28.85 -3.69
N GLU A 102 -4.41 29.27 -2.86
CA GLU A 102 -3.79 30.59 -2.91
C GLU A 102 -3.03 30.86 -4.23
N LYS A 103 -2.47 29.82 -4.86
CA LYS A 103 -1.85 29.88 -6.20
C LYS A 103 -2.79 29.49 -7.34
N MET A 104 -3.89 28.80 -7.06
CA MET A 104 -4.92 28.49 -8.07
C MET A 104 -5.52 29.75 -8.69
N GLY A 105 -5.73 30.82 -7.91
CA GLY A 105 -6.26 32.08 -8.43
C GLY A 105 -5.33 32.74 -9.46
N GLY A 106 -4.02 32.73 -9.22
CA GLY A 106 -3.02 33.27 -10.14
C GLY A 106 -2.84 32.43 -11.40
N ALA A 107 -2.76 31.11 -11.25
CA ALA A 107 -2.65 30.19 -12.38
C ALA A 107 -3.92 30.17 -13.25
N TRP A 108 -5.10 30.30 -12.64
CA TRP A 108 -6.37 30.45 -13.36
C TRP A 108 -6.43 31.79 -14.08
N ALA A 109 -6.01 32.89 -13.45
CA ALA A 109 -5.98 34.21 -14.09
C ALA A 109 -5.02 34.25 -15.30
N GLU A 110 -3.90 33.53 -15.23
CA GLU A 110 -2.96 33.42 -16.34
C GLU A 110 -3.50 32.55 -17.49
N LEU A 111 -4.20 31.45 -17.17
CA LEU A 111 -4.91 30.63 -18.16
C LEU A 111 -6.07 31.37 -18.83
N GLU A 112 -6.85 32.13 -18.06
CA GLU A 112 -7.97 32.94 -18.56
C GLU A 112 -7.45 34.05 -19.49
N LYS A 113 -6.32 34.68 -19.15
CA LYS A 113 -5.67 35.66 -20.01
C LYS A 113 -5.26 35.07 -21.36
N VAL A 114 -4.64 33.89 -21.37
CA VAL A 114 -4.25 33.19 -22.61
C VAL A 114 -5.47 32.80 -23.44
N HIS A 115 -6.56 32.38 -22.80
CA HIS A 115 -7.83 32.09 -23.47
C HIS A 115 -8.39 33.34 -24.16
N LEU A 116 -8.39 34.48 -23.45
CA LEU A 116 -8.88 35.76 -23.98
C LEU A 116 -8.02 36.27 -25.13
N GLU A 117 -6.69 36.21 -25.02
CA GLU A 117 -5.77 36.61 -26.09
C GLU A 117 -5.99 35.77 -27.36
N ARG A 118 -6.21 34.47 -27.22
CA ARG A 118 -6.50 33.58 -28.36
C ARG A 118 -7.86 33.87 -29.00
N SER A 119 -8.88 34.16 -28.20
CA SER A 119 -10.20 34.55 -28.72
C SER A 119 -10.18 35.89 -29.46
N LEU A 120 -9.26 36.79 -29.08
CA LEU A 120 -9.10 38.10 -29.71
C LEU A 120 -8.29 38.04 -31.02
N GLU A 121 -7.40 37.06 -31.18
CA GLU A 121 -6.66 36.81 -32.44
C GLU A 121 -7.49 36.10 -33.50
N GLU A 122 -8.62 35.47 -33.12
CA GLU A 122 -9.54 34.77 -34.02
C GLU A 122 -10.63 35.71 -34.61
N GLU A 123 -10.68 36.99 -34.21
CA GLU A 123 -11.60 38.03 -34.72
C GLU A 123 -10.86 39.09 -35.57
#